data_AF-A0A931VQN2-F1
#
_entry.id   AF-A0A931VQN2-F1
#
_cell.length_a   1.000
_cell.length_b   1.000
_cell.length_c   1.000
_cell.angle_alpha   90.00
_cell.angle_beta   90.00
_cell.angle_gamma   90.00
#
_symmetry.space_group_name_H-M   'P 1'
#
loop_
_entity.id
_entity.type
_entity.pdbx_description
1 polymer ?
#
loop_
_entity_poly.entity_id
_entity_poly.type
_entity_poly.pdbx_seq_one_letter_code
_entity_poly.pdbx_strand_id
1 'polypeptide(L)'
;MYNWLVFLHILFAFLFMLAHGVHAAAMLKFRTEPDPERSLTFFNIVPQPNLIRVLTILLGIPAFVAAFLAGWWQKGWVWVSVAVFLVISYVMFKYGAGYYSVIESAALRLIKARKTGTDLEAALKEFDKARNAPHPIIVSIVGIAGLAVILWLMRFKPF
;
A
#
# COMPACT_ATOMS: atom_id res chain seq x y z
N MET A 1 27.84 -15.19 1.75
CA MET A 1 26.79 -14.93 0.74
C MET A 1 25.39 -14.82 1.37
N TYR A 2 24.93 -15.81 2.15
CA TYR A 2 23.61 -15.78 2.80
C TYR A 2 23.33 -14.52 3.66
N ASN A 3 24.26 -14.10 4.53
CA ASN A 3 24.07 -12.90 5.37
C ASN A 3 23.86 -11.61 4.56
N TRP A 4 24.50 -11.48 3.40
CA TRP A 4 24.30 -10.34 2.50
C TRP A 4 22.90 -10.32 1.89
N LEU A 5 22.34 -11.49 1.55
CA LEU A 5 20.96 -11.58 1.05
C LEU A 5 19.94 -11.22 2.14
N VAL A 6 20.16 -11.66 3.37
CA VAL A 6 19.33 -11.27 4.53
C VAL A 6 19.41 -9.77 4.77
N PHE A 7 20.61 -9.19 4.73
CA PHE A 7 20.80 -7.75 4.85
C PHE A 7 20.04 -6.98 3.76
N LEU A 8 20.17 -7.38 2.50
CA LEU A 8 19.46 -6.75 1.38
C LEU A 8 17.94 -6.88 1.53
N HIS A 9 17.43 -8.04 1.93
CA HIS A 9 16.01 -8.22 2.19
C HIS A 9 15.50 -7.23 3.25
N ILE A 10 16.21 -7.11 4.37
CA ILE A 10 15.85 -6.18 5.45
C ILE A 10 15.94 -4.72 4.97
N LEU A 11 17.01 -4.35 4.27
CA LEU A 11 17.20 -3.01 3.72
C LEU A 11 16.03 -2.62 2.80
N PHE A 12 15.70 -3.48 1.84
CA PHE A 12 14.59 -3.23 0.94
C PHE A 12 13.23 -3.29 1.64
N ALA A 13 13.07 -4.06 2.73
CA ALA A 13 11.86 -4.02 3.56
C ALA A 13 11.67 -2.64 4.19
N PHE A 14 12.73 -2.03 4.71
CA PHE A 14 12.69 -0.68 5.25
C PHE A 14 12.38 0.36 4.17
N LEU A 15 13.07 0.31 3.03
CA LEU A 15 12.81 1.23 1.91
C LEU A 15 11.38 1.10 1.39
N PHE A 16 10.90 -0.14 1.24
CA PHE A 16 9.52 -0.44 0.89
C PHE A 16 8.56 0.18 1.93
N MET A 17 8.80 -0.01 3.22
CA MET A 17 7.93 0.51 4.27
C MET A 17 7.90 2.04 4.30
N LEU A 18 9.02 2.71 4.05
CA LEU A 18 9.08 4.17 3.95
C LEU A 18 8.23 4.66 2.77
N ALA A 19 8.45 4.10 1.57
CA ALA A 19 7.73 4.53 0.38
C ALA A 19 6.23 4.17 0.45
N HIS A 20 5.91 2.95 0.89
CA HIS A 20 4.55 2.42 0.97
C HIS A 20 3.77 3.02 2.15
N GLY A 21 4.44 3.30 3.27
CA GLY A 21 3.86 3.97 4.43
C GLY A 21 3.38 5.38 4.12
N VAL A 22 4.10 6.13 3.28
CA VAL A 22 3.65 7.45 2.79
C VAL A 22 2.35 7.35 2.01
N HIS A 23 2.19 6.31 1.16
CA HIS A 23 0.91 6.05 0.47
C HIS A 23 -0.23 5.78 1.45
N ALA A 24 0.00 4.93 2.46
CA ALA A 24 -1.01 4.62 3.45
C ALA A 24 -1.40 5.87 4.28
N ALA A 25 -0.41 6.67 4.68
CA ALA A 25 -0.63 7.91 5.41
C ALA A 25 -1.42 8.93 4.57
N ALA A 26 -1.08 9.09 3.29
CA ALA A 26 -1.82 9.96 2.38
C ALA A 26 -3.28 9.51 2.20
N MET A 27 -3.53 8.21 2.03
CA MET A 27 -4.89 7.67 1.94
C MET A 27 -5.73 7.96 3.19
N LEU A 28 -5.15 7.76 4.37
CA LEU A 28 -5.81 8.08 5.64
C LEU A 28 -6.02 9.59 5.80
N LYS A 29 -5.08 10.41 5.33
CA LYS A 29 -5.20 11.86 5.40
C LYS A 29 -6.31 12.37 4.48
N PHE A 30 -6.42 11.88 3.24
CA PHE A 30 -7.49 12.23 2.31
C PHE A 30 -8.86 12.06 2.94
N ARG A 31 -9.09 10.95 3.66
CA ARG A 31 -10.34 10.65 4.38
C ARG A 31 -10.79 11.77 5.32
N THR A 32 -9.85 12.55 5.85
CA THR A 32 -10.12 13.61 6.83
C THR A 32 -10.06 15.01 6.23
N GLU A 33 -9.70 15.15 4.95
CA GLU A 33 -9.52 16.46 4.32
C GLU A 33 -10.79 16.88 3.57
N PRO A 34 -11.56 17.86 4.07
CA PRO A 34 -12.78 18.32 3.43
C PRO A 34 -12.54 19.21 2.21
N ASP A 35 -11.35 19.78 2.09
CA ASP A 35 -11.03 20.66 0.98
C ASP A 35 -10.43 19.87 -0.21
N PRO A 36 -11.08 19.89 -1.40
CA PRO A 36 -10.56 19.19 -2.58
C PRO A 36 -9.22 19.76 -3.06
N GLU A 37 -8.97 21.05 -2.94
CA GLU A 37 -7.69 21.65 -3.39
C GLU A 37 -6.54 21.17 -2.51
N ARG A 38 -6.71 21.26 -1.18
CA ARG A 38 -5.74 20.71 -0.23
C ARG A 38 -5.56 19.20 -0.39
N SER A 39 -6.61 18.46 -0.70
CA SER A 39 -6.49 17.03 -1.00
C SER A 39 -5.55 16.78 -2.18
N LEU A 40 -5.66 17.53 -3.27
CA LEU A 40 -4.78 17.33 -4.43
C LEU A 40 -3.29 17.61 -4.14
N THR A 41 -2.98 18.45 -3.15
CA THR A 41 -1.58 18.73 -2.79
C THR A 41 -0.81 17.52 -2.30
N PHE A 42 -1.48 16.53 -1.67
CA PHE A 42 -0.78 15.34 -1.17
C PHE A 42 -0.25 14.44 -2.29
N PHE A 43 -0.86 14.46 -3.47
CA PHE A 43 -0.42 13.67 -4.63
C PHE A 43 1.00 14.07 -5.08
N ASN A 44 1.43 15.30 -4.84
CA ASN A 44 2.77 15.77 -5.17
C ASN A 44 3.87 15.19 -4.27
N ILE A 45 3.50 14.68 -3.09
CA ILE A 45 4.43 14.19 -2.06
C ILE A 45 4.48 12.66 -2.06
N VAL A 46 3.44 12.01 -2.57
CA VAL A 46 3.32 10.55 -2.59
C VAL A 46 4.27 9.96 -3.64
N PRO A 47 5.11 8.96 -3.29
CA PRO A 47 6.02 8.33 -4.25
C PRO A 47 5.29 7.73 -5.45
N GLN A 48 5.94 7.65 -6.61
CA GLN A 48 5.32 7.05 -7.78
C GLN A 48 4.99 5.56 -7.54
N PRO A 49 3.84 5.04 -8.00
CA PRO A 49 3.49 3.63 -7.86
C PRO A 49 4.53 2.66 -8.45
N ASN A 50 5.30 3.10 -9.44
CA ASN A 50 6.41 2.33 -10.00
C ASN A 50 7.51 2.06 -8.98
N LEU A 51 7.81 3.02 -8.11
CA LEU A 51 8.81 2.83 -7.06
C LEU A 51 8.39 1.73 -6.09
N ILE A 52 7.11 1.69 -5.71
CA ILE A 52 6.56 0.63 -4.83
C ILE A 52 6.70 -0.74 -5.49
N ARG A 53 6.38 -0.85 -6.78
CA ARG A 53 6.54 -2.11 -7.54
C ARG A 53 8.00 -2.58 -7.59
N VAL A 54 8.93 -1.66 -7.87
CA VAL A 54 10.37 -1.96 -7.88
C VAL A 54 10.84 -2.41 -6.50
N LEU A 55 10.49 -1.68 -5.44
CA LEU A 55 10.87 -2.03 -4.07
C LEU A 55 10.29 -3.37 -3.62
N THR A 56 9.07 -3.71 -4.05
CA THR A 56 8.47 -5.02 -3.77
C THR A 56 9.29 -6.16 -4.40
N ILE A 57 9.76 -5.98 -5.64
CA ILE A 57 10.60 -6.95 -6.32
C ILE A 57 11.97 -7.06 -5.65
N LEU A 58 12.60 -5.91 -5.34
CA LEU A 58 13.91 -5.86 -4.69
C LEU A 58 13.88 -6.43 -3.26
N LEU A 59 12.76 -6.33 -2.57
CA LEU A 59 12.51 -7.01 -1.31
C LEU A 59 12.39 -8.54 -1.49
N GLY A 60 11.66 -8.99 -2.51
CA GLY A 60 11.35 -10.40 -2.73
C GLY A 60 12.53 -11.23 -3.21
N ILE A 61 13.34 -10.72 -4.14
CA ILE A 61 14.44 -11.48 -4.76
C ILE A 61 15.46 -11.98 -3.72
N PRO A 62 16.02 -11.16 -2.82
CA PRO A 62 16.99 -11.63 -1.83
C PRO A 62 16.39 -12.67 -0.87
N ALA A 63 15.12 -12.52 -0.48
CA ALA A 63 14.42 -13.52 0.33
C ALA A 63 14.28 -14.86 -0.40
N PHE A 64 13.87 -14.82 -1.68
CA PHE A 64 13.72 -16.01 -2.51
C PHE A 64 15.05 -16.77 -2.65
N VAL A 65 16.13 -16.05 -3.00
CA VAL A 65 17.46 -16.65 -3.15
C VAL A 65 17.98 -17.19 -1.81
N ALA A 66 17.76 -16.46 -0.70
CA ALA A 66 18.15 -16.93 0.63
C ALA A 66 17.41 -18.22 1.04
N ALA A 67 16.10 -18.31 0.78
CA ALA A 67 15.31 -19.51 1.04
C ALA A 67 15.78 -20.71 0.20
N PHE A 68 16.15 -20.48 -1.06
CA PHE A 68 16.72 -21.49 -1.93
C PHE A 68 18.06 -22.02 -1.43
N LEU A 69 19.00 -21.13 -1.12
CA LEU A 69 20.32 -21.52 -0.61
C LEU A 69 20.26 -22.23 0.75
N ALA A 70 19.26 -21.90 1.57
CA ALA A 70 19.08 -22.51 2.89
C ALA A 70 18.24 -23.80 2.87
N GLY A 71 17.76 -24.23 1.70
CA GLY A 71 16.94 -25.45 1.56
C GLY A 71 15.58 -25.36 2.25
N TRP A 72 15.02 -24.16 2.43
CA TRP A 72 13.81 -23.94 3.21
C TRP A 72 12.50 -24.22 2.47
N TRP A 73 12.56 -24.58 1.19
CA TRP A 73 11.37 -24.89 0.38
C TRP A 73 10.53 -26.06 0.90
N GLN A 74 11.11 -26.92 1.73
CA GLN A 74 10.40 -28.02 2.38
C GLN A 74 9.76 -27.63 3.72
N LYS A 75 9.93 -26.38 4.17
CA LYS A 75 9.38 -25.87 5.43
C LYS A 75 8.02 -25.24 5.20
N GLY A 76 7.03 -25.63 5.99
CA GLY A 76 5.67 -25.15 5.80
C GLY A 76 5.56 -23.63 6.02
N TRP A 77 6.33 -23.07 6.95
CA TRP A 77 6.28 -21.62 7.24
C TRP A 77 6.65 -20.76 6.01
N VAL A 78 7.46 -21.27 5.07
CA VAL A 78 7.79 -20.57 3.82
C VAL A 78 6.57 -20.47 2.92
N TRP A 79 5.87 -21.58 2.70
CA TRP A 79 4.66 -21.60 1.87
C TRP A 79 3.54 -20.77 2.47
N VAL A 80 3.37 -20.82 3.79
CA VAL A 80 2.39 -19.97 4.48
C VAL A 80 2.76 -18.48 4.32
N SER A 81 4.05 -18.13 4.41
CA SER A 81 4.50 -16.74 4.19
C SER A 81 4.19 -16.26 2.77
N VAL A 82 4.42 -17.09 1.76
CA VAL A 82 4.10 -16.78 0.36
C VAL A 82 2.58 -16.63 0.17
N ALA A 83 1.79 -17.56 0.70
CA ALA A 83 0.32 -17.49 0.61
C ALA A 83 -0.23 -16.21 1.27
N VAL A 84 0.25 -15.88 2.47
CA VAL A 84 -0.12 -14.65 3.18
C VAL A 84 0.27 -13.41 2.37
N PHE A 85 1.49 -13.37 1.82
CA PHE A 85 1.94 -12.26 0.96
C PHE A 85 1.06 -12.07 -0.28
N LEU A 86 0.67 -13.17 -0.95
CA LEU A 86 -0.21 -13.13 -2.13
C LEU A 86 -1.61 -12.63 -1.77
N VAL A 87 -2.18 -13.09 -0.65
CA VAL A 87 -3.49 -12.62 -0.17
C VAL A 87 -3.45 -11.12 0.14
N ILE A 88 -2.43 -10.66 0.87
CA ILE A 88 -2.24 -9.24 1.18
C ILE A 88 -2.13 -8.42 -0.11
N SER A 89 -1.29 -8.86 -1.05
CA SER A 89 -1.06 -8.18 -2.31
C SER A 89 -2.34 -8.08 -3.15
N TYR A 90 -3.14 -9.15 -3.21
CA TYR A 90 -4.42 -9.14 -3.89
C TYR A 90 -5.41 -8.15 -3.26
N VAL A 91 -5.54 -8.16 -1.93
CA VAL A 91 -6.43 -7.25 -1.21
C VAL A 91 -5.99 -5.80 -1.40
N MET A 92 -4.70 -5.51 -1.25
CA MET A 92 -4.15 -4.16 -1.46
C MET A 92 -4.33 -3.70 -2.91
N PHE A 93 -4.13 -4.57 -3.90
CA PHE A 93 -4.39 -4.23 -5.29
C PHE A 93 -5.87 -3.88 -5.52
N LYS A 94 -6.78 -4.71 -5.04
CA LYS A 94 -8.23 -4.52 -5.21
C LYS A 94 -8.74 -3.22 -4.60
N TYR A 95 -8.31 -2.88 -3.38
CA TYR A 95 -8.84 -1.71 -2.66
C TYR A 95 -7.97 -0.46 -2.80
N GLY A 96 -6.67 -0.60 -3.08
CA GLY A 96 -5.72 0.51 -3.17
C GLY A 96 -5.54 1.06 -4.59
N ALA A 97 -5.49 0.21 -5.62
CA ALA A 97 -5.02 0.62 -6.96
C ALA A 97 -5.89 1.71 -7.62
N GLY A 98 -7.21 1.68 -7.40
CA GLY A 98 -8.15 2.66 -7.98
C GLY A 98 -8.53 3.82 -7.05
N TYR A 99 -8.12 3.80 -5.77
CA TYR A 99 -8.60 4.79 -4.81
C TYR A 99 -8.11 6.21 -5.12
N TYR A 100 -6.84 6.33 -5.51
CA TYR A 100 -6.22 7.61 -5.84
C TYR A 100 -6.90 8.30 -7.02
N SER A 101 -7.17 7.57 -8.11
CA SER A 101 -7.85 8.13 -9.29
C SER A 101 -9.30 8.52 -8.99
N VAL A 102 -10.00 7.76 -8.14
CA VAL A 102 -11.36 8.08 -7.70
C VAL A 102 -11.36 9.39 -6.89
N ILE A 103 -10.47 9.55 -5.92
CA ILE A 103 -10.38 10.80 -5.14
C ILE A 103 -9.95 11.98 -6.00
N GLU A 104 -8.94 11.81 -6.84
CA GLU A 104 -8.45 12.86 -7.73
C GLU A 104 -9.56 13.37 -8.66
N SER A 105 -10.26 12.46 -9.33
CA SER A 105 -11.35 12.81 -10.24
C SER A 105 -12.54 13.47 -9.52
N ALA A 106 -12.85 13.05 -8.30
CA ALA A 106 -13.91 13.65 -7.49
C ALA A 106 -13.51 15.05 -6.99
N ALA A 107 -12.26 15.23 -6.56
CA ALA A 107 -11.73 16.52 -6.14
C ALA A 107 -11.74 17.53 -7.29
N LEU A 108 -11.23 17.15 -8.46
CA LEU A 108 -11.22 18.00 -9.66
C LEU A 108 -12.65 18.40 -10.09
N ARG A 109 -13.61 17.48 -10.02
CA ARG A 109 -15.02 17.78 -10.31
C ARG A 109 -15.62 18.77 -9.33
N LEU A 110 -15.36 18.63 -8.03
CA LEU A 110 -15.82 19.59 -7.02
C LEU A 110 -15.19 20.97 -7.21
N ILE A 111 -13.89 21.05 -7.53
CA ILE A 111 -13.23 22.33 -7.83
C ILE A 111 -13.88 23.00 -9.05
N LYS A 112 -14.16 22.23 -10.11
CA LYS A 112 -14.84 22.75 -11.30
C LYS A 112 -16.25 23.27 -10.96
N ALA A 113 -17.04 22.47 -10.22
CA ALA A 113 -18.39 22.84 -9.82
C ALA A 113 -18.42 24.11 -8.93
N ARG A 114 -17.45 24.28 -8.02
CA ARG A 114 -17.29 25.51 -7.24
C ARG A 114 -17.05 26.75 -8.12
N LYS A 115 -16.31 26.60 -9.21
CA LYS A 115 -16.00 27.70 -10.15
C LYS A 115 -17.16 28.06 -11.07
N THR A 116 -17.93 27.07 -11.53
CA THR A 116 -19.03 27.31 -12.48
C THR A 116 -20.39 27.47 -11.81
N GLY A 117 -20.52 27.11 -10.53
CA GLY A 117 -21.79 27.06 -9.79
C GLY A 117 -22.73 25.92 -10.23
N THR A 118 -22.27 25.04 -11.13
CA THR A 118 -23.08 23.97 -11.73
C THR A 118 -22.86 22.66 -10.97
N ASP A 119 -23.94 21.92 -10.69
CA ASP A 119 -23.90 20.58 -10.08
C ASP A 119 -23.12 20.48 -8.74
N LEU A 120 -23.04 21.59 -7.99
CA LEU A 120 -22.22 21.70 -6.79
C LEU A 120 -22.59 20.65 -5.73
N GLU A 121 -23.87 20.45 -5.46
CA GLU A 121 -24.34 19.47 -4.47
C GLU A 121 -23.98 18.03 -4.87
N ALA A 122 -24.15 17.68 -6.15
CA ALA A 122 -23.81 16.38 -6.67
C ALA A 122 -22.29 16.12 -6.58
N ALA A 123 -21.47 17.11 -6.95
CA ALA A 123 -20.01 17.02 -6.86
C ALA A 123 -19.51 16.92 -5.42
N LEU A 124 -20.14 17.64 -4.48
CA LEU A 124 -19.82 17.55 -3.05
C LEU A 124 -20.10 16.15 -2.51
N LYS A 125 -21.30 15.62 -2.81
CA LYS A 125 -21.71 14.27 -2.39
C LYS A 125 -20.78 13.20 -2.94
N GLU A 126 -20.34 13.34 -4.19
CA GLU A 126 -19.38 12.43 -4.81
C GLU A 126 -18.01 12.48 -4.12
N PHE A 127 -17.49 13.68 -3.84
CA PHE A 127 -16.22 13.85 -3.14
C PHE A 127 -16.28 13.29 -1.72
N ASP A 128 -17.35 13.57 -0.97
CA ASP A 128 -17.55 13.02 0.36
C ASP A 128 -17.69 11.49 0.35
N LYS A 129 -18.36 10.92 -0.66
CA LYS A 129 -18.45 9.46 -0.83
C LYS A 129 -17.07 8.83 -1.08
N ALA A 130 -16.26 9.44 -1.96
CA ALA A 130 -14.90 8.97 -2.24
C ALA A 130 -14.02 9.04 -0.98
N ARG A 131 -14.11 10.15 -0.25
CA ARG A 131 -13.38 10.38 1.00
C ARG A 131 -13.74 9.37 2.09
N ASN A 132 -15.03 9.11 2.26
CA ASN A 132 -15.55 8.23 3.31
C ASN A 132 -15.49 6.72 2.97
N ALA A 133 -15.00 6.36 1.77
CA ALA A 133 -14.85 4.97 1.40
C ALA A 133 -13.99 4.20 2.43
N PRO A 134 -14.28 2.91 2.69
CA PRO A 134 -13.55 2.13 3.68
C PRO A 134 -12.15 1.71 3.21
N HIS A 135 -11.80 1.97 1.95
CA HIS A 135 -10.58 1.46 1.32
C HIS A 135 -9.29 1.81 2.08
N PRO A 136 -9.06 3.06 2.54
CA PRO A 136 -7.86 3.39 3.32
C PRO A 136 -7.73 2.53 4.58
N ILE A 137 -8.84 2.33 5.30
CA ILE A 137 -8.85 1.55 6.55
C ILE A 137 -8.55 0.08 6.25
N ILE A 138 -9.20 -0.50 5.24
CA ILE A 138 -8.98 -1.89 4.84
C ILE A 138 -7.51 -2.11 4.48
N VAL A 139 -6.95 -1.25 3.63
CA VAL A 139 -5.57 -1.35 3.16
C VAL A 139 -4.58 -1.17 4.33
N SER A 140 -4.82 -0.21 5.24
CA SER A 140 -3.97 -0.01 6.42
C SER A 140 -3.99 -1.19 7.39
N ILE A 141 -5.18 -1.72 7.73
CA ILE A 141 -5.31 -2.87 8.63
C ILE A 141 -4.64 -4.09 8.02
N VAL A 142 -4.92 -4.38 6.75
CA VAL A 142 -4.34 -5.53 6.04
C VAL A 142 -2.83 -5.39 5.92
N GLY A 143 -2.32 -4.18 5.67
CA GLY A 143 -0.88 -3.91 5.63
C GLY A 143 -0.20 -4.17 6.97
N ILE A 144 -0.74 -3.62 8.07
CA ILE A 144 -0.15 -3.76 9.41
C ILE A 144 -0.26 -5.21 9.92
N ALA A 145 -1.45 -5.80 9.86
CA ALA A 145 -1.67 -7.17 10.32
C ALA A 145 -0.89 -8.17 9.47
N GLY A 146 -0.91 -7.98 8.15
CA GLY A 146 -0.18 -8.81 7.20
C GLY A 146 1.33 -8.77 7.43
N LEU A 147 1.89 -7.58 7.64
CA LEU A 147 3.30 -7.40 7.98
C LEU A 147 3.65 -8.13 9.30
N ALA A 148 2.83 -7.97 10.34
CA ALA A 148 3.06 -8.61 11.63
C ALA A 148 3.09 -10.14 11.51
N VAL A 149 2.15 -10.72 10.74
CA VAL A 149 2.10 -12.16 10.49
C VAL A 149 3.34 -12.63 9.71
N ILE A 150 3.73 -11.95 8.63
CA ILE A 150 4.91 -12.33 7.85
C ILE A 150 6.19 -12.23 8.69
N LEU A 151 6.34 -11.16 9.48
CA LEU A 151 7.48 -10.98 10.36
C LEU A 151 7.56 -12.10 11.41
N TRP A 152 6.43 -12.47 12.00
CA TRP A 152 6.35 -13.58 12.95
C TRP A 152 6.77 -14.91 12.30
N LEU A 153 6.24 -15.22 11.12
CA LEU A 153 6.61 -16.44 10.37
C LEU A 153 8.11 -16.49 10.08
N MET A 154 8.70 -15.39 9.63
CA MET A 154 10.13 -15.31 9.32
C MET A 154 11.04 -15.41 10.56
N ARG A 155 10.61 -14.83 11.69
CA ARG A 155 11.41 -14.79 12.92
C ARG A 155 11.39 -16.10 13.69
N PHE A 156 10.21 -16.70 13.82
CA PHE A 156 9.98 -17.86 14.70
C PHE A 156 9.98 -19.18 13.96
N LYS A 157 9.67 -19.19 12.65
CA LYS A 157 9.75 -20.39 11.78
C LYS A 157 9.07 -21.62 12.42
N PRO A 158 7.78 -21.53 12.77
CA PRO A 158 7.13 -22.45 13.70
C PRO A 158 6.99 -23.92 13.21
N PHE A 159 7.15 -24.20 11.92
CA PHE A 159 7.01 -25.54 11.32
C PHE A 159 7.76 -25.69 9.98
#